data_AF-A0A0A1WDQ2-F1
#
_entry.id   AF-A0A0A1WDQ2-F1
#
_cell.length_a   1.000
_cell.length_b   1.000
_cell.length_c   1.000
_cell.angle_alpha   90.00
_cell.angle_beta   90.00
_cell.angle_gamma   90.00
#
_symmetry.space_group_name_H-M   'P 1'
#
loop_
_entity.id
_entity.type
_entity.pdbx_description
1 polymer ?
#
loop_
_entity_poly.entity_id
_entity_poly.type
_entity_poly.pdbx_seq_one_letter_code
_entity_poly.pdbx_strand_id
1 'polypeptide(L)'
;TNWESDEPIKASQFILTPEQRAYMNANKFIKLVIVVDNVMYRKYTGDIIAIKTRIYEIVNTLNLIYTVLNIHIALVCIEIWSKGDLINVQSVVDVTLNSFGEWRQRDLLNRKNHDNAQLLT
;
A
#
# COMPACT_ATOMS: atom_id res chain seq x y z
N THR A 1 25.57 -14.67 -50.71
CA THR A 1 25.32 -14.04 -49.41
C THR A 1 23.91 -14.37 -49.02
N ASN A 2 23.73 -15.48 -48.30
CA ASN A 2 22.41 -16.02 -47.97
C ASN A 2 21.99 -15.38 -46.64
N TRP A 3 21.28 -14.26 -46.72
CA TRP A 3 20.73 -13.59 -45.55
C TRP A 3 19.48 -14.37 -45.12
N GLU A 4 19.69 -15.27 -44.18
CA GLU A 4 18.60 -15.91 -43.44
C GLU A 4 17.91 -14.79 -42.66
N SER A 5 16.66 -14.53 -43.02
CA SER A 5 15.82 -13.54 -42.34
C SER A 5 15.69 -13.96 -40.88
N ASP A 6 16.27 -13.18 -39.96
CA ASP A 6 15.97 -13.27 -38.54
C ASP A 6 14.49 -12.96 -38.35
N GLU A 7 13.64 -13.98 -38.40
CA GLU A 7 12.24 -13.84 -38.01
C GLU A 7 12.22 -13.34 -36.57
N PRO A 8 11.45 -12.27 -36.26
CA PRO A 8 11.35 -11.81 -34.89
C PRO A 8 10.80 -12.97 -34.07
N ILE A 9 11.52 -13.34 -33.00
CA ILE A 9 11.11 -14.34 -32.02
C ILE A 9 9.65 -14.05 -31.70
N LYS A 10 8.74 -14.94 -32.11
CA LYS A 10 7.33 -14.88 -31.73
C LYS A 10 7.31 -15.03 -30.22
N ALA A 11 7.33 -13.90 -29.51
CA ALA A 11 6.94 -13.84 -28.13
C ALA A 11 5.59 -14.55 -28.09
N SER A 12 5.53 -15.68 -27.40
CA SER A 12 4.28 -16.34 -27.08
C SER A 12 3.46 -15.31 -26.30
N GLN A 13 2.65 -14.54 -27.03
CA GLN A 13 1.63 -13.70 -26.44
C GLN A 13 0.80 -14.67 -25.61
N PHE A 14 0.93 -14.61 -24.29
CA PHE A 14 0.04 -15.32 -23.39
C PHE A 14 -1.37 -15.03 -23.90
N ILE A 15 -2.08 -16.05 -24.38
CA ILE A 15 -3.44 -15.87 -24.90
C ILE A 15 -4.30 -15.63 -23.67
N LEU A 16 -4.40 -14.35 -23.28
CA LEU A 16 -5.27 -13.91 -22.20
C LEU A 16 -6.73 -14.12 -22.65
N THR A 17 -7.53 -14.69 -21.75
CA THR A 17 -8.99 -14.69 -21.92
C THR A 17 -9.52 -13.25 -22.02
N PRO A 18 -10.69 -13.03 -22.62
CA PRO A 18 -11.33 -11.71 -22.65
C PRO A 18 -11.46 -11.09 -21.25
N GLU A 19 -11.77 -11.89 -20.23
CA GLU A 19 -11.86 -11.46 -18.83
C GLU A 19 -10.51 -10.99 -18.28
N GLN A 20 -9.44 -11.76 -18.49
CA GLN A 20 -8.09 -11.37 -18.05
C GLN A 20 -7.61 -10.09 -18.75
N ARG A 21 -7.94 -9.90 -20.03
CA ARG A 21 -7.61 -8.68 -20.78
C ARG A 21 -8.38 -7.47 -20.22
N ALA A 22 -9.67 -7.63 -19.95
CA ALA A 22 -10.48 -6.58 -19.33
C ALA A 22 -9.95 -6.24 -17.93
N TYR A 23 -9.57 -7.25 -17.14
CA TYR A 23 -8.93 -7.06 -15.85
C TYR A 23 -7.62 -6.29 -16.00
N MET A 24 -6.69 -6.69 -16.87
CA MET A 24 -5.40 -6.00 -17.03
C MET A 24 -5.54 -4.54 -17.47
N ASN A 25 -6.53 -4.23 -18.29
CA ASN A 25 -6.75 -2.88 -18.82
C ASN A 25 -7.56 -1.96 -17.89
N ALA A 26 -8.27 -2.52 -16.90
CA ALA A 26 -9.08 -1.72 -15.99
C ALA A 26 -8.21 -0.90 -15.01
N ASN A 27 -8.65 0.32 -14.69
CA ASN A 27 -8.05 1.09 -13.61
C ASN A 27 -8.17 0.34 -12.28
N LYS A 28 -7.09 0.33 -11.51
CA LYS A 28 -7.04 -0.31 -10.20
C LYS A 28 -7.05 0.75 -9.11
N PHE A 29 -7.69 0.43 -8.00
CA PHE A 29 -7.76 1.30 -6.84
C PHE A 29 -7.32 0.52 -5.61
N ILE A 30 -6.49 1.13 -4.77
CA ILE A 30 -6.13 0.58 -3.46
C ILE A 30 -6.64 1.57 -2.41
N LYS A 31 -7.64 1.15 -1.64
CA LYS A 31 -8.07 1.86 -0.42
C LYS A 31 -7.01 1.62 0.66
N LEU A 32 -6.18 2.62 0.90
CA LEU A 32 -5.08 2.59 1.84
C LEU A 32 -5.48 3.16 3.19
N VAL A 33 -5.13 2.45 4.26
CA VAL A 33 -5.13 2.97 5.63
C VAL A 33 -3.68 3.18 6.06
N ILE A 34 -3.38 4.34 6.63
CA ILE A 34 -2.10 4.58 7.29
C ILE A 34 -2.32 4.57 8.79
N VAL A 35 -1.55 3.75 9.50
CA VAL A 35 -1.53 3.69 10.95
C VAL A 35 -0.22 4.28 11.44
N VAL A 36 -0.27 5.16 12.43
CA VAL A 36 0.90 5.79 13.03
C VAL A 36 1.01 5.30 14.46
N ASP A 37 2.12 4.66 14.77
CA ASP A 37 2.40 4.18 16.11
C ASP A 37 2.68 5.35 17.09
N ASN A 38 2.80 5.00 18.35
CA ASN A 38 2.97 5.97 19.42
C ASN A 38 4.38 6.57 19.45
N VAL A 39 5.39 5.84 18.99
CA VAL A 39 6.76 6.34 18.86
C VAL A 39 6.82 7.46 17.82
N MET A 40 6.23 7.27 16.65
CA MET A 40 6.09 8.29 15.62
C MET A 40 5.23 9.46 16.10
N TYR A 41 4.13 9.21 16.80
CA TYR A 41 3.33 10.28 17.39
C TYR A 41 4.18 11.17 18.33
N ARG A 42 4.99 10.57 19.21
CA ARG A 42 5.89 11.31 20.11
C ARG A 42 7.04 11.98 19.38
N LYS A 43 7.57 11.38 18.30
CA LYS A 43 8.63 11.97 17.46
C LYS A 43 8.20 13.31 16.85
N TYR A 44 6.93 13.44 16.50
CA TYR A 44 6.33 14.69 16.04
C TYR A 44 5.84 15.57 17.19
N THR A 45 6.29 15.34 18.43
CA THR A 45 5.89 16.09 19.63
C THR A 45 4.37 16.12 19.85
N GLY A 46 3.66 15.10 19.34
CA GLY A 46 2.20 15.03 19.39
C GLY A 46 1.47 15.93 18.38
N ASP A 47 2.18 16.56 17.45
CA ASP A 47 1.59 17.41 16.41
C ASP A 47 0.89 16.57 15.33
N ILE A 48 -0.42 16.40 15.52
CA ILE A 48 -1.29 15.64 14.60
C ILE A 48 -1.35 16.31 13.22
N ILE A 49 -1.25 17.63 13.13
CA ILE A 49 -1.31 18.35 11.86
C ILE A 49 -0.05 18.04 11.06
N ALA A 50 1.12 18.16 11.68
CA ALA A 50 2.39 17.81 11.04
C ALA A 50 2.42 16.33 10.57
N ILE A 51 1.93 15.40 11.40
CA ILE A 51 1.82 13.98 11.04
C ILE A 51 0.91 13.80 9.81
N LYS A 52 -0.28 14.39 9.81
CA LYS A 52 -1.22 14.27 8.68
C LYS A 52 -0.67 14.89 7.40
N THR A 53 -0.05 16.07 7.49
CA THR A 53 0.62 16.71 6.36
C THR A 53 1.67 15.78 5.76
N ARG A 54 2.52 15.18 6.60
CA ARG A 54 3.53 14.22 6.15
C ARG A 54 2.91 13.00 5.46
N ILE A 55 1.81 12.47 5.98
CA ILE A 55 1.10 11.34 5.36
C ILE A 55 0.52 11.72 4.00
N TYR A 56 -0.07 12.91 3.87
CA TYR A 56 -0.60 13.38 2.59
C TYR A 56 0.51 13.54 1.54
N GLU A 57 1.68 14.05 1.94
CA GLU A 57 2.85 14.11 1.05
C GLU A 57 3.27 12.71 0.58
N ILE A 58 3.40 11.75 1.50
CA ILE A 58 3.77 10.36 1.19
C ILE A 58 2.77 9.76 0.19
N VAL A 59 1.46 9.87 0.48
CA VAL A 59 0.41 9.33 -0.39
C VAL A 59 0.41 10.01 -1.76
N ASN A 60 0.65 11.32 -1.83
CA ASN A 60 0.76 12.03 -3.10
C ASN A 60 1.94 11.51 -3.93
N THR A 61 3.09 11.28 -3.30
CA THR A 61 4.24 10.66 -3.96
C THR A 61 3.95 9.22 -4.40
N LEU A 62 3.27 8.42 -3.56
CA LEU A 62 2.87 7.07 -3.94
C LEU A 62 1.93 7.09 -5.15
N ASN A 63 0.94 7.99 -5.20
CA ASN A 63 0.07 8.12 -6.37
C ASN A 63 0.85 8.41 -7.66
N LEU A 64 1.86 9.27 -7.61
CA LEU A 64 2.74 9.52 -8.76
C LEU A 64 3.49 8.25 -9.20
N ILE A 65 4.05 7.50 -8.25
CA ILE A 65 4.79 6.26 -8.52
C ILE A 65 3.86 5.19 -9.12
N TYR A 66 2.67 5.00 -8.56
CA TYR A 66 1.74 3.92 -8.95
C TYR A 66 0.94 4.22 -10.22
N THR A 67 0.95 5.47 -10.70
CA THR A 67 0.27 5.85 -11.95
C THR A 67 0.79 5.05 -13.16
N VAL A 68 2.09 4.72 -13.21
CA VAL A 68 2.66 3.92 -14.33
C VAL A 68 2.11 2.50 -14.40
N LEU A 69 1.49 2.02 -13.31
CA LEU A 69 0.86 0.71 -13.20
C LEU A 69 -0.67 0.78 -13.36
N ASN A 70 -1.24 1.94 -13.72
CA ASN A 70 -2.68 2.21 -13.73
C ASN A 70 -3.36 1.93 -12.36
N ILE A 71 -2.62 2.15 -11.27
CA ILE A 71 -3.11 2.01 -9.89
C ILE A 71 -3.25 3.40 -9.27
N HIS A 72 -4.42 3.68 -8.70
CA HIS A 72 -4.68 4.86 -7.88
C HIS A 72 -4.80 4.49 -6.40
N ILE A 73 -4.04 5.18 -5.55
CA ILE A 73 -4.07 4.99 -4.10
C ILE A 73 -5.01 6.02 -3.50
N ALA A 74 -6.09 5.52 -2.92
CA ALA A 74 -7.05 6.32 -2.16
C ALA A 74 -6.77 6.18 -0.66
N LEU A 75 -6.30 7.23 -0.02
CA LEU A 75 -6.16 7.25 1.44
C LEU A 75 -7.55 7.37 2.09
N VAL A 76 -8.04 6.27 2.69
CA VAL A 76 -9.41 6.20 3.23
C VAL A 76 -9.47 6.38 4.75
N CYS A 77 -8.35 6.27 5.45
CA CYS A 77 -8.25 6.49 6.90
C CYS A 77 -6.80 6.76 7.32
N ILE A 78 -6.64 7.63 8.31
CA ILE A 78 -5.43 7.76 9.10
C ILE A 78 -5.80 7.42 10.53
N GLU A 79 -5.09 6.48 11.14
CA GLU A 79 -5.25 6.13 12.55
C GLU A 79 -3.96 6.42 13.31
N ILE A 80 -4.07 7.14 14.43
CA ILE A 80 -2.91 7.55 15.22
C ILE A 80 -3.07 6.99 16.63
N TRP A 81 -2.13 6.16 17.06
CA TRP A 81 -2.12 5.54 18.38
C TRP A 81 -1.53 6.48 19.43
N SER A 82 -2.19 7.63 19.67
CA SER A 82 -1.66 8.69 20.56
C SER A 82 -1.64 8.31 22.05
N LYS A 83 -2.49 7.38 22.47
CA LYS A 83 -2.59 6.93 23.88
C LYS A 83 -1.67 5.75 24.22
N GLY A 84 -1.01 5.17 23.23
CA GLY A 84 -0.25 3.92 23.34
C GLY A 84 -0.58 3.00 22.18
N ASP A 85 0.36 2.12 21.84
CA ASP A 85 0.24 1.21 20.72
C ASP A 85 -0.84 0.15 20.96
N LEU A 86 -1.57 -0.21 19.90
CA LEU A 86 -2.57 -1.29 19.95
C LEU A 86 -1.97 -2.67 19.69
N ILE A 87 -0.68 -2.72 19.38
CA ILE A 87 0.15 -3.92 19.28
C ILE A 87 1.47 -3.69 20.01
N ASN A 88 2.19 -4.76 20.33
CA ASN A 88 3.56 -4.62 20.84
C ASN A 88 4.53 -4.38 19.67
N VAL A 89 4.82 -3.12 19.37
CA VAL A 89 5.80 -2.74 18.33
C VAL A 89 7.21 -3.06 18.85
N GLN A 90 7.92 -3.91 18.12
CA GLN A 90 9.26 -4.38 18.45
C GLN A 90 10.25 -4.04 17.35
N SER A 91 11.53 -3.97 17.70
CA SER A 91 12.64 -3.78 16.74
C SER A 91 12.81 -4.97 15.78
N VAL A 92 12.29 -6.15 16.13
CA VAL A 92 12.25 -7.31 15.23
C VAL A 92 11.07 -7.16 14.26
N VAL A 93 11.38 -6.87 12.99
CA VAL A 93 10.40 -6.50 11.95
C VAL A 93 9.32 -7.57 11.76
N ASP A 94 9.69 -8.85 11.68
CA ASP A 94 8.74 -9.94 11.42
C ASP A 94 7.69 -10.08 12.53
N VAL A 95 8.09 -9.85 13.79
CA VAL A 95 7.19 -9.94 14.94
C VAL A 95 6.18 -8.78 14.91
N THR A 96 6.64 -7.57 14.60
CA THR A 96 5.78 -6.39 14.44
C THR A 96 4.84 -6.55 13.25
N LEU A 97 5.33 -7.05 12.11
CA LEU A 97 4.52 -7.26 10.92
C LEU A 97 3.40 -8.28 11.16
N ASN A 98 3.71 -9.41 11.78
CA ASN A 98 2.71 -10.42 12.14
C ASN A 98 1.67 -9.86 13.12
N SER A 99 2.13 -9.18 14.17
CA SER A 99 1.24 -8.57 15.17
C SER A 99 0.32 -7.51 14.54
N PHE A 100 0.84 -6.69 13.62
CA PHE A 100 0.06 -5.69 12.89
C PHE A 100 -0.96 -6.34 11.95
N GLY A 101 -0.59 -7.41 11.25
CA GLY A 101 -1.49 -8.18 10.39
C GLY A 101 -2.65 -8.82 11.17
N GLU A 102 -2.35 -9.43 12.32
CA GLU A 102 -3.37 -10.00 13.20
C GLU A 102 -4.31 -8.93 13.77
N TRP A 103 -3.75 -7.80 14.22
CA TRP A 103 -4.55 -6.67 14.70
C TRP A 103 -5.44 -6.11 13.59
N ARG A 104 -4.90 -5.96 12.37
CA ARG A 104 -5.67 -5.50 11.20
C ARG A 104 -6.87 -6.42 10.94
N GLN A 105 -6.67 -7.74 11.03
CA GLN A 105 -7.72 -8.73 10.82
C GLN A 105 -8.78 -8.73 11.92
N ARG A 106 -8.36 -8.67 13.19
CA ARG A 106 -9.26 -8.79 14.34
C ARG A 106 -9.96 -7.49 14.73
N ASP A 107 -9.38 -6.33 14.39
CA ASP A 107 -9.89 -5.02 14.80
C ASP A 107 -10.18 -4.13 13.60
N LEU A 108 -9.16 -3.68 12.86
CA LEU A 108 -9.30 -2.62 11.86
C LEU A 108 -10.30 -2.96 10.75
N LEU A 109 -10.25 -4.19 10.21
CA LEU A 109 -11.15 -4.64 9.15
C LEU A 109 -12.62 -4.70 9.60
N ASN A 110 -12.89 -4.88 10.89
CA ASN A 110 -14.26 -4.95 11.42
C ASN A 110 -14.95 -3.59 11.50
N ARG A 111 -14.17 -2.49 11.46
CA ARG A 111 -14.68 -1.12 11.58
C ARG A 111 -14.38 -0.22 10.40
N LYS A 112 -13.42 -0.58 9.54
CA LYS A 112 -13.08 0.18 8.33
C LYS A 112 -12.77 -0.76 7.17
N ASN A 113 -13.59 -0.72 6.12
CA ASN A 113 -13.30 -1.41 4.86
C ASN A 113 -12.12 -0.75 4.13
N HIS A 114 -11.08 -1.53 3.82
CA HIS A 114 -9.88 -1.10 3.12
C HIS A 114 -9.15 -2.30 2.50
N ASP A 115 -8.33 -2.06 1.48
CA ASP A 115 -7.64 -3.13 0.75
C ASP A 115 -6.26 -3.39 1.34
N ASN A 116 -5.55 -2.33 1.74
CA ASN A 116 -4.21 -2.41 2.33
C ASN A 116 -4.08 -1.44 3.52
N ALA A 117 -3.26 -1.82 4.51
CA ALA A 117 -2.88 -0.94 5.61
C ALA A 117 -1.36 -0.95 5.77
N GLN A 118 -0.78 0.21 6.08
CA GLN A 118 0.65 0.38 6.34
C GLN A 118 0.84 1.01 7.73
N LEU A 119 1.77 0.46 8.51
CA LEU A 119 2.20 1.00 9.78
C LEU A 119 3.42 1.91 9.58
N LEU A 120 3.36 3.14 10.09
CA LEU A 120 4.48 4.06 10.20
C LEU A 120 4.98 4.03 11.65
N THR A 121 6.24 3.63 11.84
CA THR A 121 6.93 3.41 13.12
C THR A 121 8.36 3.94 13.03
#